data_AF-A0A1X7SE95-F1
#
_entry.id   AF-A0A1X7SE95-F1
#
_cell.length_a   1.000
_cell.length_b   1.000
_cell.length_c   1.000
_cell.angle_alpha   90.00
_cell.angle_beta   90.00
_cell.angle_gamma   90.00
#
_symmetry.space_group_name_H-M   'P 1'
#
loop_
_entity.id
_entity.type
_entity.pdbx_description
1 polymer ?
#
loop_
_entity_poly.entity_id
_entity_poly.type
_entity_poly.pdbx_seq_one_letter_code
_entity_poly.pdbx_strand_id
1 'polypeptide(L)'
;MRLPQTYSVQAFKNKPSSSTKKAGLAPPTLTRSDHVGVVTEPRPSLQNLSSMASPERADNTNQLQITDLTKVLQLLKRHGYSGTTYYELGLFFGLSPATLDIITKNNRDDVKSCLRECLTKWLEKADKIQETKGGPSIYSLVSALRELEQKAVADKIDKE
;
A
#
# COMPACT_ATOMS: atom_id res chain seq x y z
N MET A 1 47.27 -18.43 14.78
CA MET A 1 46.83 -18.39 13.36
C MET A 1 45.42 -18.99 13.29
N ARG A 2 44.40 -18.18 12.99
CA ARG A 2 42.98 -18.59 13.02
C ARG A 2 42.44 -18.46 11.60
N LEU A 3 42.06 -19.58 10.99
CA LEU A 3 41.47 -19.65 9.65
C LEU A 3 40.08 -18.98 9.64
N PRO A 4 39.72 -18.23 8.58
CA PRO A 4 38.36 -17.70 8.44
C PRO A 4 37.39 -18.79 7.95
N GLN A 5 36.23 -18.86 8.62
CA GLN A 5 35.10 -19.69 8.21
C GLN A 5 34.53 -19.17 6.89
N THR A 6 34.47 -20.04 5.89
CA THR A 6 33.90 -19.76 4.56
C THR A 6 32.38 -19.81 4.60
N TYR A 7 31.74 -18.72 4.21
CA TYR A 7 30.30 -18.63 3.95
C TYR A 7 29.89 -19.57 2.80
N SER A 8 28.95 -20.48 3.05
CA SER A 8 28.29 -21.26 2.00
C SER A 8 27.08 -20.49 1.44
N VAL A 9 27.13 -20.17 0.16
CA VAL A 9 26.01 -19.58 -0.60
C VAL A 9 25.14 -20.73 -1.12
N GLN A 10 23.92 -20.89 -0.61
CA GLN A 10 22.95 -21.83 -1.20
C GLN A 10 22.15 -21.12 -2.30
N ALA A 11 22.47 -21.46 -3.55
CA ALA A 11 21.72 -21.05 -4.73
C ALA A 11 20.51 -21.97 -4.94
N PHE A 12 19.30 -21.48 -4.70
CA PHE A 12 18.08 -22.14 -5.17
C PHE A 12 17.57 -21.48 -6.46
N LYS A 13 17.57 -22.32 -7.50
CA LYS A 13 17.27 -22.04 -8.90
C LYS A 13 15.79 -21.69 -9.09
N ASN A 14 15.53 -20.52 -9.65
CA ASN A 14 14.24 -20.14 -10.20
C ASN A 14 14.01 -20.87 -11.54
N LYS A 15 12.87 -21.57 -11.68
CA LYS A 15 12.45 -22.25 -12.90
C LYS A 15 11.31 -21.45 -13.56
N PRO A 16 11.46 -20.93 -14.78
CA PRO A 16 10.37 -20.30 -15.49
C PRO A 16 9.48 -21.37 -16.16
N SER A 17 8.18 -21.34 -15.88
CA SER A 17 7.19 -22.12 -16.63
C SER A 17 6.59 -21.24 -17.73
N SER A 18 6.94 -21.55 -18.98
CA SER A 18 6.25 -21.07 -20.19
C SER A 18 5.09 -22.00 -20.53
N SER A 19 3.92 -21.42 -20.86
CA SER A 19 2.90 -22.04 -21.73
C SER A 19 2.22 -20.92 -22.52
N THR A 20 2.56 -20.77 -23.82
CA THR A 20 1.76 -21.15 -25.02
C THR A 20 0.57 -20.20 -25.29
N LYS A 21 0.62 -19.32 -26.31
CA LYS A 21 0.27 -19.54 -27.75
C LYS A 21 -1.19 -20.01 -27.93
N LYS A 22 -2.03 -19.57 -28.87
CA LYS A 22 -2.01 -18.61 -30.00
C LYS A 22 -3.45 -18.57 -30.59
N ALA A 23 -3.85 -17.42 -31.15
CA ALA A 23 -4.78 -17.17 -32.27
C ALA A 23 -6.17 -17.84 -32.35
N GLY A 24 -7.19 -16.98 -32.53
CA GLY A 24 -8.43 -17.27 -33.25
C GLY A 24 -9.00 -15.97 -33.82
N LEU A 25 -8.88 -15.81 -35.13
CA LEU A 25 -9.24 -14.63 -35.94
C LEU A 25 -10.48 -14.97 -36.77
N ALA A 26 -11.53 -14.14 -36.75
CA ALA A 26 -12.40 -13.83 -37.89
C ALA A 26 -13.45 -12.74 -37.53
N PRO A 27 -13.60 -11.67 -38.34
CA PRO A 27 -14.78 -10.80 -38.43
C PRO A 27 -15.57 -11.13 -39.73
N PRO A 28 -16.47 -10.27 -40.28
CA PRO A 28 -17.57 -9.46 -39.73
C PRO A 28 -18.93 -9.82 -40.40
N THR A 29 -20.07 -9.32 -39.91
CA THR A 29 -21.29 -9.21 -40.74
C THR A 29 -21.97 -7.85 -40.52
N LEU A 30 -21.99 -7.06 -41.59
CA LEU A 30 -22.85 -5.89 -41.79
C LEU A 30 -24.24 -6.35 -42.23
N THR A 31 -25.30 -5.86 -41.58
CA THR A 31 -26.63 -5.67 -42.18
C THR A 31 -27.17 -4.35 -41.64
N ARG A 32 -27.19 -3.31 -42.47
CA ARG A 32 -28.30 -2.85 -43.34
C ARG A 32 -29.25 -1.92 -42.59
N SER A 33 -29.13 -0.65 -42.98
CA SER A 33 -30.06 0.47 -42.81
C SER A 33 -31.49 0.07 -43.14
N ASP A 34 -32.44 0.51 -42.33
CA ASP A 34 -33.48 1.49 -42.70
C ASP A 34 -34.47 1.58 -41.53
N HIS A 35 -34.71 2.79 -41.01
CA HIS A 35 -36.04 3.41 -41.01
C HIS A 35 -36.03 4.73 -40.24
N VAL A 36 -36.58 5.72 -40.94
CA VAL A 36 -36.84 7.09 -40.55
C VAL A 36 -37.79 7.13 -39.34
N GLY A 37 -37.39 7.86 -38.31
CA GLY A 37 -38.24 8.22 -37.18
C GLY A 37 -37.84 9.61 -36.70
N VAL A 38 -38.52 10.62 -37.23
CA VAL A 38 -38.55 11.97 -36.64
C VAL A 38 -39.18 11.82 -35.25
N VAL A 39 -38.36 11.89 -34.22
CA VAL A 39 -38.81 12.18 -32.85
C VAL A 39 -38.13 13.47 -32.43
N THR A 40 -38.97 14.48 -32.30
CA THR A 40 -38.69 15.78 -31.72
C THR A 40 -38.15 15.59 -30.31
N GLU A 41 -36.85 15.82 -30.11
CA GLU A 41 -36.21 15.85 -28.79
C GLU A 41 -36.67 17.11 -28.01
N PRO A 42 -37.34 16.97 -26.85
CA PRO A 42 -37.42 18.06 -25.91
C PRO A 42 -36.05 18.21 -25.23
N ARG A 43 -35.40 19.32 -25.55
CA ARG A 43 -34.20 19.86 -24.90
C ARG A 43 -34.16 19.51 -23.39
N PRO A 44 -33.21 18.69 -22.89
CA PRO A 44 -33.14 18.43 -21.47
C PRO A 44 -32.68 19.70 -20.74
N SER A 45 -33.58 20.23 -19.91
CA SER A 45 -33.29 21.33 -18.99
C SER A 45 -32.13 20.95 -18.07
N LEU A 46 -31.12 21.82 -18.00
CA LEU A 46 -29.95 21.75 -17.12
C LEU A 46 -30.36 21.92 -15.65
N GLN A 47 -31.06 20.95 -15.05
CA GLN A 47 -31.45 21.06 -13.63
C GLN A 47 -31.49 19.73 -12.86
N ASN A 48 -30.92 18.65 -13.37
CA ASN A 48 -30.84 17.41 -12.57
C ASN A 48 -29.51 16.69 -12.73
N LEU A 49 -28.46 17.33 -12.20
CA LEU A 49 -27.19 16.67 -11.90
C LEU A 49 -26.87 16.90 -10.42
N SER A 50 -27.69 16.35 -9.53
CA SER A 50 -27.38 16.35 -8.09
C SER A 50 -27.57 14.99 -7.40
N SER A 51 -28.11 13.97 -8.08
CA SER A 51 -28.26 12.64 -7.48
C SER A 51 -27.15 11.68 -7.93
N MET A 52 -25.91 12.08 -7.65
CA MET A 52 -24.90 11.14 -7.18
C MET A 52 -24.41 11.68 -5.85
N ALA A 53 -25.27 11.55 -4.84
CA ALA A 53 -24.79 11.46 -3.47
C ALA A 53 -23.77 10.31 -3.49
N SER A 54 -22.50 10.72 -3.47
CA SER A 54 -21.37 9.85 -3.20
C SER A 54 -21.77 8.96 -2.03
N PRO A 55 -21.48 7.65 -2.05
CA PRO A 55 -21.66 6.86 -0.84
C PRO A 55 -20.89 7.61 0.24
N GLU A 56 -21.67 8.08 1.21
CA GLU A 56 -21.21 8.80 2.38
C GLU A 56 -19.92 8.11 2.79
N ARG A 57 -18.80 8.84 2.72
CA ARG A 57 -17.55 8.40 3.30
C ARG A 57 -17.87 8.23 4.77
N ALA A 58 -18.26 7.01 5.11
CA ALA A 58 -18.35 6.55 6.47
C ALA A 58 -17.11 7.09 7.17
N ASP A 59 -17.37 7.78 8.26
CA ASP A 59 -16.45 8.56 9.05
C ASP A 59 -15.16 7.74 9.31
N ASN A 60 -14.19 7.86 8.39
CA ASN A 60 -12.87 7.23 8.50
C ASN A 60 -11.95 8.21 9.24
N THR A 61 -12.44 8.88 10.28
CA THR A 61 -11.67 9.89 11.05
C THR A 61 -10.45 9.30 11.75
N ASN A 62 -10.38 7.97 11.86
CA ASN A 62 -9.27 7.25 12.46
C ASN A 62 -8.27 6.66 11.45
N GLN A 63 -8.47 6.87 10.14
CA GLN A 63 -7.59 6.33 9.10
C GLN A 63 -6.57 7.36 8.62
N LEU A 64 -5.30 7.04 8.79
CA LEU A 64 -4.18 7.85 8.31
C LEU A 64 -4.12 7.84 6.78
N GLN A 65 -3.88 9.01 6.20
CA GLN A 65 -3.67 9.20 4.78
C GLN A 65 -2.18 9.44 4.48
N ILE A 66 -1.80 9.39 3.20
CA ILE A 66 -0.43 9.70 2.78
C ILE A 66 0.02 11.12 3.21
N THR A 67 -0.92 12.06 3.33
CA THR A 67 -0.67 13.42 3.82
C THR A 67 -0.25 13.45 5.29
N ASP A 68 -0.58 12.42 6.07
CA ASP A 68 -0.22 12.30 7.48
C ASP A 68 1.18 11.73 7.70
N LEU A 69 1.92 11.37 6.64
CA LEU A 69 3.26 10.80 6.74
C LEU A 69 4.19 11.65 7.63
N THR A 70 4.19 12.97 7.44
CA THR A 70 5.00 13.89 8.23
C THR A 70 4.62 13.86 9.71
N LYS A 71 3.31 13.79 10.01
CA LYS A 71 2.79 13.71 11.38
C LYS A 71 3.25 12.42 12.05
N VAL A 72 3.11 11.28 11.36
CA VAL A 72 3.54 9.96 11.88
C VAL A 72 5.05 9.92 12.14
N LEU A 73 5.86 10.45 11.23
CA LEU A 73 7.32 10.52 11.40
C LEU A 73 7.72 11.41 12.58
N GLN A 74 7.07 12.56 12.74
CA GLN A 74 7.32 13.45 13.87
C GLN A 74 6.93 12.81 15.20
N LEU A 75 5.81 12.10 15.23
CA LEU A 75 5.33 11.38 16.41
C LEU A 75 6.34 10.31 16.84
N LEU A 76 6.77 9.44 15.92
CA LEU A 76 7.78 8.42 16.17
C LEU A 76 9.11 9.03 16.67
N LYS A 77 9.56 10.10 16.02
CA LYS A 77 10.78 10.82 16.41
C LYS A 77 10.67 11.45 17.80
N ARG A 78 9.53 12.08 18.12
CA ARG A 78 9.27 12.72 19.42
C ARG A 78 9.35 11.72 20.55
N HIS A 79 8.84 10.50 20.35
CA HIS A 79 8.85 9.46 21.37
C HIS A 79 10.11 8.59 21.40
N GLY A 80 11.10 8.90 20.55
CA GLY A 80 12.44 8.29 20.57
C GLY A 80 12.56 6.99 19.78
N TYR A 81 11.67 6.75 18.82
CA TYR A 81 11.80 5.59 17.94
C TYR A 81 12.99 5.74 16.99
N SER A 82 13.91 4.78 17.01
CA SER A 82 15.15 4.80 16.22
C SER A 82 14.93 4.48 14.73
N GLY A 83 13.86 3.77 14.39
CA GLY A 83 13.61 3.26 13.03
C GLY A 83 14.43 2.03 12.64
N THR A 84 15.30 1.52 13.52
CA THR A 84 16.18 0.37 13.20
C THR A 84 15.41 -0.91 12.91
N THR A 85 14.18 -1.02 13.39
CA THR A 85 13.28 -2.17 13.17
C THR A 85 12.23 -1.88 12.09
N TYR A 86 12.55 -1.02 11.10
CA TYR A 86 11.59 -0.66 10.05
C TYR A 86 11.15 -1.86 9.20
N TYR A 87 12.03 -2.85 9.03
CA TYR A 87 11.75 -4.01 8.20
C TYR A 87 10.65 -4.86 8.84
N GLU A 88 10.80 -5.17 10.12
CA GLU A 88 9.84 -5.91 10.92
C GLU A 88 8.55 -5.12 11.08
N LEU A 89 8.63 -3.80 11.28
CA LEU A 89 7.46 -2.91 11.31
C LEU A 89 6.66 -2.99 10.01
N GLY A 90 7.34 -2.97 8.86
CA GLY A 90 6.71 -3.14 7.56
C GLY A 90 5.99 -4.48 7.40
N LEU A 91 6.55 -5.57 7.94
CA LEU A 91 5.90 -6.88 7.94
C LEU A 91 4.61 -6.87 8.77
N PHE A 92 4.62 -6.24 9.96
CA PHE A 92 3.41 -6.08 10.78
C PHE A 92 2.34 -5.23 10.10
N PHE A 93 2.75 -4.28 9.25
CA PHE A 93 1.87 -3.50 8.39
C PHE A 93 1.38 -4.24 7.15
N GLY A 94 1.80 -5.50 6.95
CA GLY A 94 1.40 -6.31 5.80
C GLY A 94 2.12 -5.93 4.51
N LEU A 95 3.23 -5.19 4.58
CA LEU A 95 4.09 -4.98 3.41
C LEU A 95 4.79 -6.29 3.06
N SER A 96 4.89 -6.56 1.77
CA SER A 96 5.56 -7.77 1.32
C SER A 96 7.08 -7.66 1.54
N PRO A 97 7.78 -8.78 1.81
CA PRO A 97 9.24 -8.79 1.88
C PRO A 97 9.89 -8.23 0.60
N ALA A 98 9.25 -8.41 -0.56
CA ALA A 98 9.72 -7.85 -1.82
C ALA A 98 9.72 -6.30 -1.80
N THR A 99 8.67 -5.68 -1.29
CA THR A 99 8.59 -4.21 -1.12
C THR A 99 9.67 -3.72 -0.15
N LEU A 100 9.85 -4.41 0.98
CA LEU A 100 10.85 -4.04 2.00
C LEU A 100 12.29 -4.20 1.51
N ASP A 101 12.56 -5.23 0.72
CA ASP A 101 13.85 -5.42 0.06
C ASP A 101 14.20 -4.27 -0.89
N ILE A 102 13.21 -3.79 -1.65
CA ILE A 102 13.40 -2.64 -2.56
C ILE A 102 13.70 -1.38 -1.74
N ILE A 103 12.96 -1.14 -0.65
CA ILE A 103 13.20 -0.01 0.25
C ILE A 103 14.62 -0.06 0.82
N THR A 104 15.03 -1.22 1.32
CA THR A 104 16.37 -1.47 1.88
C THR A 104 17.46 -1.19 0.85
N LYS A 105 17.27 -1.67 -0.39
CA LYS A 105 18.25 -1.52 -1.47
C LYS A 105 18.35 -0.08 -1.97
N ASN A 106 17.26 0.68 -1.99
CA ASN A 106 17.24 2.06 -2.46
C ASN A 106 17.82 3.05 -1.45
N ASN A 107 17.77 2.72 -0.15
CA ASN A 107 18.17 3.61 0.93
C ASN A 107 19.29 2.99 1.79
N ARG A 108 20.24 2.30 1.14
CA ARG A 108 21.35 1.65 1.83
C ARG A 108 22.03 2.65 2.78
N ASP A 109 22.24 2.21 4.02
CA ASP A 109 22.86 2.96 5.11
C ASP A 109 22.07 4.14 5.70
N ASP A 110 20.86 4.43 5.22
CA ASP A 110 19.97 5.42 5.83
C ASP A 110 18.68 4.79 6.38
N VAL A 111 18.76 4.41 7.66
CA VAL A 111 17.64 3.86 8.43
C VAL A 111 16.43 4.81 8.45
N LYS A 112 16.65 6.13 8.47
CA LYS A 112 15.55 7.09 8.51
C LYS A 112 14.81 7.15 7.17
N SER A 113 15.55 7.10 6.07
CA SER A 113 14.95 7.02 4.74
C SER A 113 14.25 5.68 4.51
N CYS A 114 14.81 4.57 5.00
CA CYS A 114 14.13 3.27 5.00
C CYS A 114 12.79 3.32 5.77
N LEU A 115 12.79 3.86 6.98
CA LEU A 115 11.56 4.04 7.78
C LEU A 115 10.55 4.93 7.06
N ARG A 116 11.00 6.03 6.46
CA ARG A 116 10.14 6.96 5.71
C ARG A 116 9.43 6.23 4.57
N GLU A 117 10.18 5.55 3.71
CA GLU A 117 9.62 4.83 2.56
C GLU A 117 8.73 3.67 3.00
N CYS A 118 9.07 2.98 4.09
CA CYS A 118 8.20 1.96 4.70
C CYS A 118 6.84 2.54 5.09
N LEU A 119 6.83 3.67 5.80
CA LEU A 119 5.58 4.34 6.20
C LEU A 119 4.82 4.91 5.00
N THR A 120 5.52 5.43 3.99
CA THR A 120 4.92 5.84 2.71
C THR A 120 4.13 4.68 2.11
N LYS A 121 4.77 3.50 1.94
CA LYS A 121 4.12 2.33 1.34
C LYS A 121 2.96 1.80 2.16
N TRP A 122 3.06 1.88 3.48
CA TRP A 122 1.98 1.55 4.39
C TRP A 122 0.77 2.48 4.21
N LEU A 123 0.98 3.80 4.18
CA LEU A 123 -0.08 4.78 3.98
C LEU A 123 -0.68 4.74 2.56
N GLU A 124 0.13 4.40 1.55
CA GLU A 124 -0.31 4.15 0.17
C GLU A 124 -1.11 2.84 0.01
N LYS A 125 -1.13 1.97 1.03
CA LYS A 125 -1.76 0.65 0.98
C LYS A 125 -1.21 -0.23 -0.16
N ALA A 126 0.09 -0.06 -0.48
CA ALA A 126 0.72 -0.57 -1.70
C ALA A 126 0.61 -2.10 -1.92
N ASP A 127 0.65 -2.88 -0.84
CA ASP A 127 0.60 -4.35 -0.88
C ASP A 127 -0.79 -4.94 -0.55
N LYS A 128 -1.88 -4.19 -0.80
CA LYS A 128 -3.25 -4.57 -0.39
C LYS A 128 -3.39 -4.78 1.12
N ILE A 129 -2.90 -3.81 1.88
CA ILE A 129 -2.98 -3.67 3.36
C ILE A 129 -4.44 -3.64 3.88
N GLN A 130 -5.43 -3.75 2.99
CA GLN A 130 -6.85 -3.85 3.32
C GLN A 130 -7.16 -5.04 4.25
N GLU A 131 -6.31 -6.08 4.28
CA GLU A 131 -6.48 -7.27 5.13
C GLU A 131 -5.89 -7.14 6.54
N THR A 132 -5.01 -6.15 6.81
CA THR A 132 -4.45 -5.97 8.15
C THR A 132 -5.43 -5.14 9.00
N LYS A 133 -6.36 -5.83 9.68
CA LYS A 133 -7.18 -5.39 10.83
C LYS A 133 -7.56 -3.89 10.95
N GLY A 134 -7.88 -3.20 9.85
CA GLY A 134 -8.33 -1.79 9.86
C GLY A 134 -7.50 -0.80 9.05
N GLY A 135 -6.42 -1.24 8.40
CA GLY A 135 -5.60 -0.38 7.54
C GLY A 135 -4.72 0.62 8.32
N PRO A 136 -4.22 1.68 7.65
CA PRO A 136 -3.31 2.62 8.28
C PRO A 136 -4.03 3.47 9.32
N SER A 137 -3.67 3.31 10.59
CA SER A 137 -4.23 4.08 11.72
C SER A 137 -3.18 4.20 12.83
N ILE A 138 -3.35 5.16 13.75
CA ILE A 138 -2.48 5.27 14.93
C ILE A 138 -2.60 4.01 15.80
N TYR A 139 -3.78 3.42 15.90
CA TYR A 139 -3.98 2.15 16.60
C TYR A 139 -3.16 1.00 15.99
N SER A 140 -3.16 0.88 14.66
CA SER A 140 -2.34 -0.11 13.95
C SER A 140 -0.85 0.13 14.16
N LEU A 141 -0.41 1.41 14.20
CA LEU A 141 0.97 1.78 14.51
C LEU A 141 1.37 1.37 15.94
N VAL A 142 0.56 1.72 16.94
CA VAL A 142 0.78 1.38 18.36
C VAL A 142 0.82 -0.14 18.53
N SER A 143 -0.11 -0.86 17.89
CA SER A 143 -0.17 -2.32 17.93
C SER A 143 1.11 -2.93 17.36
N ALA A 144 1.55 -2.51 16.17
CA ALA A 144 2.79 -3.00 15.58
C ALA A 144 4.02 -2.70 16.44
N LEU A 145 4.09 -1.53 17.08
CA LEU A 145 5.17 -1.19 18.01
C LEU A 145 5.16 -2.06 19.28
N ARG A 146 3.98 -2.44 19.79
CA ARG A 146 3.86 -3.38 20.94
C ARG A 146 4.38 -4.77 20.57
N GLU A 147 4.10 -5.24 19.35
CA GLU A 147 4.61 -6.52 18.83
C GLU A 147 6.13 -6.51 18.61
N LEU A 148 6.71 -5.36 18.23
CA LEU A 148 8.16 -5.17 18.08
C LEU A 148 8.91 -4.93 19.38
N GLU A 149 8.28 -5.17 20.52
CA GLU A 149 8.83 -4.90 21.85
C GLU A 149 9.17 -3.42 22.11
N GLN A 150 8.75 -2.51 21.23
CA GLN A 150 8.86 -1.05 21.39
C GLN A 150 7.75 -0.51 22.29
N LYS A 151 7.42 -1.24 23.36
CA LYS A 151 6.28 -0.96 24.26
C LYS A 151 6.34 0.44 24.86
N ALA A 152 7.54 0.89 25.24
CA ALA A 152 7.74 2.23 25.79
C ALA A 152 7.43 3.36 24.78
N VAL A 153 7.69 3.15 23.49
CA VAL A 153 7.31 4.11 22.44
C VAL A 153 5.81 4.04 22.19
N ALA A 154 5.28 2.81 22.08
CA ALA A 154 3.86 2.56 21.85
C ALA A 154 2.98 3.19 22.95
N ASP A 155 3.32 3.01 24.22
CA ASP A 155 2.58 3.56 25.36
C ASP A 155 2.66 5.09 25.44
N LYS A 156 3.71 5.71 24.88
CA LYS A 156 3.79 7.17 24.81
C LYS A 156 2.91 7.72 23.69
N ILE A 157 2.86 7.04 22.55
CA ILE A 157 2.01 7.42 21.41
C ILE A 157 0.53 7.24 21.76
N ASP A 158 0.17 6.16 22.45
CA ASP A 158 -1.20 5.85 22.87
C ASP A 158 -1.78 6.87 23.86
N LYS A 159 -0.92 7.60 24.57
CA LYS A 159 -1.28 8.61 25.59
C LYS A 159 -1.28 10.05 25.08
N GLU A 160 -0.90 10.29 23.83
CA GLU A 160 -0.89 11.63 23.20
C GLU A 160 -2.27 11.97 22.62
#